data_AF-A0A920TPX8-F1
#
_entry.id   AF-A0A920TPX8-F1
#
_cell.length_a   1.000
_cell.length_b   1.000
_cell.length_c   1.000
_cell.angle_alpha   90.00
_cell.angle_beta   90.00
_cell.angle_gamma   90.00
#
_symmetry.space_group_name_H-M   'P 1'
#
loop_
_entity.id
_entity.type
_entity.pdbx_description
1 polymer ?
#
loop_
_entity_poly.entity_id
_entity_poly.type
_entity_poly.pdbx_seq_one_letter_code
_entity_poly.pdbx_strand_id
1 'polypeptide(L)'
;MTKGVEFLFKKNKVTYFKGTGSFKSPNQISIIDDKKKEIILEAQKIIISTGSEPVSLPNVKFDEKIFYLQRELCHLILFQKK
;
A
#
# COMPACT_ATOMS: atom_id res chain seq x y z
N MET A 1 1.38 -11.72 2.70
CA MET A 1 2.71 -11.44 2.11
C MET A 1 3.50 -12.73 2.09
N THR A 2 4.17 -13.05 0.99
CA THR A 2 5.01 -14.27 0.92
C THR A 2 6.30 -14.03 1.70
N LYS A 3 6.83 -15.09 2.35
CA LYS A 3 8.03 -15.01 3.21
C LYS A 3 9.26 -14.41 2.50
N GLY A 4 9.33 -14.49 1.17
CA GLY A 4 10.44 -13.95 0.38
C GLY A 4 10.54 -12.42 0.40
N VAL A 5 9.41 -11.71 0.34
CA VAL A 5 9.40 -10.24 0.31
C VAL A 5 9.80 -9.66 1.67
N GLU A 6 9.34 -10.28 2.76
CA GLU A 6 9.74 -9.91 4.12
C GLU A 6 11.25 -10.04 4.34
N PHE A 7 11.85 -11.09 3.77
CA PHE A 7 13.29 -11.29 3.82
C PHE A 7 14.03 -10.16 3.09
N LEU A 8 13.58 -9.76 1.91
CA LEU A 8 14.20 -8.68 1.15
C LEU A 8 14.12 -7.33 1.88
N PHE A 9 13.00 -7.03 2.55
CA PHE A 9 12.88 -5.80 3.34
C PHE A 9 13.83 -5.79 4.52
N LYS A 10 13.91 -6.89 5.28
CA LYS A 10 14.85 -7.01 6.40
C LYS A 10 16.30 -6.90 5.93
N LYS A 11 16.68 -7.58 4.84
CA LYS A 11 18.03 -7.54 4.27
C LYS A 11 18.44 -6.13 3.84
N ASN A 12 17.51 -5.37 3.26
CA ASN A 12 17.77 -4.01 2.79
C ASN A 12 17.47 -2.93 3.84
N LYS A 13 17.21 -3.30 5.10
CA LYS A 13 16.88 -2.37 6.20
C LYS A 13 15.67 -1.48 5.91
N VAL A 14 14.72 -2.00 5.14
CA VAL A 14 13.46 -1.30 4.82
C VAL A 14 12.49 -1.51 5.98
N THR A 15 12.00 -0.40 6.56
CA THR A 15 10.92 -0.44 7.54
C THR A 15 9.59 -0.58 6.82
N TYR A 16 8.79 -1.55 7.26
CA TYR A 16 7.49 -1.83 6.68
C TYR A 16 6.38 -1.42 7.64
N PHE A 17 5.44 -0.63 7.14
CA PHE A 17 4.25 -0.21 7.88
C PHE A 17 3.01 -0.83 7.24
N LYS A 18 2.15 -1.42 8.09
CA LYS A 18 0.85 -1.94 7.68
C LYS A 18 -0.21 -0.88 7.94
N GLY A 19 -1.02 -0.61 6.92
CA GLY A 19 -2.12 0.33 7.01
C GLY A 19 -2.36 1.09 5.72
N THR A 20 -3.37 1.96 5.77
CA THR A 20 -3.69 2.89 4.69
C THR A 20 -2.95 4.19 4.93
N GLY A 21 -2.12 4.61 3.97
CA GLY A 21 -1.41 5.88 4.03
C GLY A 21 -2.18 7.01 3.37
N SER A 22 -2.16 8.20 3.97
CA SER A 22 -2.75 9.43 3.46
C SER A 22 -1.78 10.60 3.63
N PHE A 23 -1.76 11.53 2.67
CA PHE A 23 -0.94 12.72 2.78
C PHE A 23 -1.59 13.73 3.74
N LYS A 24 -0.90 14.08 4.83
CA LYS A 24 -1.28 15.22 5.69
C LYS A 24 -0.66 16.52 5.20
N SER A 25 0.54 16.43 4.64
CA SER A 25 1.24 17.55 3.99
C SER A 25 2.20 17.00 2.93
N PRO A 26 2.86 17.84 2.12
CA PRO A 26 3.82 17.38 1.09
C PRO A 26 4.96 16.50 1.64
N ASN A 27 5.26 16.62 2.94
CA ASN A 27 6.35 15.91 3.61
C ASN A 27 5.89 15.01 4.76
N GLN A 28 4.58 14.95 5.03
CA GLN A 28 4.01 14.11 6.09
C GLN A 28 2.96 13.17 5.55
N ILE A 29 3.10 11.89 5.90
CA ILE A 29 2.15 10.84 5.59
C ILE A 29 1.61 10.29 6.90
N SER A 30 0.29 10.22 7.05
CA SER A 30 -0.33 9.46 8.13
C SER A 30 -0.68 8.06 7.65
N ILE A 31 -0.38 7.07 8.48
CA ILE A 31 -0.71 5.67 8.25
C ILE A 31 -1.70 5.26 9.32
N ILE A 32 -2.86 4.80 8.89
CA ILE A 32 -3.88 4.25 9.77
C ILE A 32 -3.85 2.73 9.63
N ASP A 33 -3.44 2.06 10.71
CA ASP A 33 -3.43 0.60 10.78
C ASP A 33 -4.86 0.04 10.96
N ASP A 34 -5.04 -1.26 10.75
CA ASP A 34 -6.34 -1.97 10.85
C ASP A 34 -7.01 -1.78 12.22
N LYS A 35 -6.20 -1.49 13.25
CA LYS A 35 -6.65 -1.19 14.62
C LYS A 35 -7.01 0.30 14.85
N LYS A 36 -7.15 1.08 13.78
CA LYS A 36 -7.38 2.54 13.81
C LYS A 36 -6.31 3.35 14.53
N LYS A 37 -5.10 2.80 14.69
CA LYS A 37 -3.98 3.53 15.27
C LYS A 37 -3.31 4.36 14.17
N GLU A 38 -3.20 5.66 14.41
CA GLU A 38 -2.54 6.57 13.49
C GLU A 38 -1.04 6.68 13.81
N ILE A 39 -0.21 6.60 12.77
CA ILE A 39 1.23 6.84 12.81
C ILE A 39 1.54 7.94 11.82
N ILE A 40 2.23 8.99 12.25
CA ILE A 40 2.65 10.08 11.37
C ILE A 40 4.13 9.87 11.03
N LEU A 41 4.44 9.83 9.74
CA LEU A 41 5.80 9.73 9.22
C LEU A 41 6.18 11.00 8.46
N GLU A 42 7.38 11.48 8.74
CA GLU A 42 8.00 12.56 7.98
C GLU A 42 9.00 11.99 6.97
N ALA A 43 8.93 12.48 5.73
CA ALA A 43 9.78 12.05 4.64
C ALA A 43 10.23 13.25 3.80
N GLN A 44 11.50 13.24 3.40
CA GLN A 44 12.01 14.24 2.44
C GLN A 44 11.62 13.91 1.00
N LYS A 45 11.53 12.62 0.67
CA LYS A 45 11.19 12.11 -0.65
C LYS A 45 10.14 11.02 -0.51
N ILE A 46 9.11 11.07 -1.34
CA ILE A 46 7.97 10.16 -1.30
C ILE A 46 7.78 9.57 -2.69
N ILE A 47 7.69 8.24 -2.76
CA ILE A 47 7.41 7.49 -3.99
C ILE A 47 6.01 6.88 -3.85
N ILE A 48 5.13 7.16 -4.80
CA ILE A 48 3.76 6.65 -4.82
C ILE A 48 3.72 5.39 -5.69
N SER A 49 3.40 4.27 -5.08
CA SER A 49 3.31 2.95 -5.74
C SER A 49 2.01 2.24 -5.34
N THR A 50 0.88 2.96 -5.33
CA THR A 50 -0.45 2.48 -4.90
C THR A 50 -1.08 1.45 -5.84
N GLY A 51 -0.44 1.15 -6.96
CA GLY A 51 -0.99 0.27 -8.00
C GLY A 51 -2.11 0.95 -8.80
N SER A 52 -2.85 0.14 -9.56
CA SER A 52 -3.98 0.56 -10.39
C SER A 52 -5.20 -0.32 -10.10
N GLU A 53 -6.37 0.27 -10.05
CA GLU A 53 -7.64 -0.48 -9.99
C GLU A 53 -8.23 -0.64 -11.40
N PRO A 54 -8.87 -1.79 -11.68
CA PRO A 54 -9.53 -2.01 -12.96
C PRO A 54 -10.76 -1.11 -13.08
N VAL A 55 -10.92 -0.47 -14.23
CA VAL A 55 -12.08 0.39 -14.52
C VAL A 55 -13.34 -0.47 -14.62
N SER A 56 -14.35 -0.15 -13.82
CA SER A 56 -15.68 -0.75 -13.93
C SER A 56 -16.45 -0.11 -15.09
N LEU A 57 -16.97 -0.93 -16.00
CA LEU A 57 -17.84 -0.46 -17.08
C LEU A 57 -19.21 -0.06 -16.48
N PRO A 58 -19.72 1.15 -16.77
CA PRO A 58 -21.07 1.53 -16.34
C PRO A 58 -22.07 0.59 -17.02
N ASN A 59 -22.98 -0.02 -16.24
CA ASN A 59 -24.02 -0.98 -16.62
C ASN A 59 -23.68 -2.47 -16.73
N VAL A 60 -22.46 -2.91 -16.39
CA VAL A 60 -22.17 -4.36 -16.27
C VAL A 60 -22.09 -4.74 -14.79
N LYS A 61 -23.07 -5.50 -14.28
CA LYS A 61 -22.94 -6.16 -12.97
C LYS A 61 -21.82 -7.18 -13.09
N PHE A 62 -20.79 -7.04 -12.27
CA PHE A 62 -19.74 -8.04 -12.14
C PHE A 62 -20.35 -9.30 -11.51
N ASP A 63 -20.85 -10.22 -12.34
CA ASP A 63 -21.18 -11.57 -11.90
C ASP A 63 -19.87 -12.34 -11.74
N GLU A 64 -19.61 -12.72 -10.49
CA GLU A 64 -18.33 -13.21 -9.96
C GLU A 64 -17.92 -14.61 -10.46
N LYS A 65 -18.38 -15.06 -11.64
CA LYS A 65 -18.20 -16.45 -12.08
C LYS A 65 -17.06 -16.72 -13.07
N ILE A 66 -16.61 -15.77 -13.89
CA ILE A 66 -15.57 -16.07 -14.90
C ILE A 66 -14.61 -14.89 -15.19
N PHE A 67 -14.29 -14.07 -14.19
CA PHE A 67 -13.17 -13.13 -14.33
C PHE A 67 -12.31 -13.19 -13.09
N TYR A 68 -11.14 -13.83 -13.22
CA TYR A 68 -10.05 -13.72 -12.27
C TYR A 68 -9.53 -12.28 -12.34
N LEU A 69 -10.25 -11.36 -11.70
CA LEU A 69 -9.73 -10.05 -11.37
C LEU A 69 -8.59 -10.31 -10.39
N GLN A 70 -7.37 -9.94 -10.78
CA GLN A 70 -6.14 -10.19 -10.03
C GLN A 70 -6.20 -9.49 -8.67
N ARG A 71 -6.82 -10.16 -7.70
CA ARG A 71 -6.80 -9.82 -6.29
C ARG A 71 -5.53 -10.42 -5.73
N GLU A 72 -4.60 -9.58 -5.27
CA GLU A 72 -4.48 -9.31 -3.84
C GLU A 72 -3.25 -8.44 -3.53
N LEU A 73 -3.45 -7.57 -2.53
CA LEU A 73 -2.47 -6.88 -1.68
C LEU A 73 -1.82 -5.59 -2.23
N CYS A 74 -2.60 -4.51 -2.23
CA CYS A 74 -2.07 -3.17 -2.06
C CYS A 74 -1.60 -3.00 -0.62
N HIS A 75 -0.29 -3.02 -0.43
CA HIS A 75 0.35 -2.60 0.81
C HIS A 75 1.27 -1.42 0.49
N LEU A 76 1.00 -0.27 1.09
CA LEU A 76 1.79 0.93 0.90
C LEU A 76 3.17 0.70 1.52
N ILE A 77 4.17 0.38 0.69
CA ILE A 77 5.56 0.28 1.13
C ILE A 77 6.16 1.68 1.02
N LEU A 78 6.24 2.38 2.15
CA LEU A 78 6.99 3.63 2.23
C LEU A 78 8.48 3.32 2.36
N PHE A 79 9.21 3.66 1.30
CA PHE A 79 10.66 3.50 1.21
C PHE A 79 11.34 4.67 1.94
N GLN A 80 11.70 4.49 3.21
CA GLN A 80 12.63 5.38 3.89
C GLN A 80 14.04 4.80 3.71
N LYS A 81 14.82 5.40 2.80
CA LYS A 81 16.24 5.07 2.62
C LYS A 81 17.04 5.97 3.56
N LYS A 82 17.65 5.36 4.58
CA LYS A 82 18.64 6.01 5.45
C LYS A 82 20.00 6.05 4.74
#